data_AF-A0AA41ND15-F1
#
_entry.id   AF-A0AA41ND15-F1
#
_cell.length_a   1.000
_cell.length_b   1.000
_cell.length_c   1.000
_cell.angle_alpha   90.00
_cell.angle_beta   90.00
_cell.angle_gamma   90.00
#
_symmetry.space_group_name_H-M   'P 1'
#
loop_
_entity.id
_entity.type
_entity.pdbx_description
1 polymer ?
#
loop_
_entity_poly.entity_id
_entity_poly.type
_entity_poly.pdbx_seq_one_letter_code
_entity_poly.pdbx_strand_id
1 'polypeptide(L)'
;MCYIFASEKKWAFSDEWVTCLVNNRALFREPDLVLRLLETVMEVSMTDRAIPQSQIKQVIILILECYADLSLPDKNKVLSGVLHCWGRKGLSERLSAYLEGFQEDLNTTFNQLTQSASEQGLAKAVASVSRLVILYPEITVKKMCSMAVINLGTHRFLAQILTAFPALRFTEGQGLNSSAATFLVSCLKETVWTKFSTPKEEKQFLELLSCLMSPVKPQGIPVAALLEPDEVLKEFVLPFLMLDIEEVDLSLKIFIQTLEANVGLEEYWLQSCSPFPLIFSLCRLLDSFSKFWQFPPEKRCLSLDGKDLVIHILEILCEIVLANAETFSPDTWIKSLSWLHRKMEKLDWTVGLRLKNFFEGHFKCEVPATLFEICKLSEAEWTSQAHLGYGPGTGLLAWMECCYISSSISEQMLSLLVVDVGNPEEVRLFSKGFLVALVQVMPWCSPKDWQYLHQLTRRLLEKQLLHVPYSLEYIQFVPLLNLKPFAQELQLSVLFLRAFQFLCSQSCRNWLPIEGWSHMVKLLCSSLTNLLDSVRLIQSVGPWAQGQDQDLTQESLFVYTQVFCHVLHIMAMLHQEVCEPLYVLALEILTCYETLSKTNPSVSSLLQKVNEQHFLSSIAENISPKERRQTLLQKISNF
;
A
#
# COMPACT_ATOMS: atom_id res chain seq x y z
N MET A 1 17.18 -30.58 -48.17
CA MET A 1 17.56 -29.54 -49.15
C MET A 1 17.47 -28.14 -48.56
N CYS A 2 16.34 -27.69 -48.02
CA CYS A 2 16.20 -26.34 -47.43
C CYS A 2 17.20 -26.04 -46.30
N TYR A 3 17.47 -27.02 -45.42
CA TYR A 3 18.49 -26.87 -44.36
C TYR A 3 19.92 -26.69 -44.91
N ILE A 4 20.25 -27.39 -46.00
CA ILE A 4 21.54 -27.28 -46.68
C ILE A 4 21.64 -25.89 -47.33
N PHE A 5 20.57 -25.46 -48.02
CA PHE A 5 20.46 -24.12 -48.58
C PHE A 5 20.66 -23.04 -47.50
N ALA A 6 19.95 -23.16 -46.38
CA ALA A 6 19.96 -22.17 -45.30
C ALA A 6 21.29 -22.12 -44.55
N SER A 7 22.11 -23.18 -44.58
CA SER A 7 23.39 -23.27 -43.87
C SER A 7 24.62 -22.98 -44.76
N GLU A 8 24.46 -22.90 -46.07
CA GLU A 8 25.58 -22.79 -46.99
C GLU A 8 25.99 -21.32 -47.19
N LYS A 9 27.10 -20.95 -46.53
CA LYS A 9 27.60 -19.56 -46.44
C LYS A 9 28.24 -19.07 -47.73
N LYS A 10 28.75 -19.97 -48.59
CA LYS A 10 29.60 -19.58 -49.73
C LYS A 10 28.87 -18.78 -50.79
N TRP A 11 27.59 -19.05 -50.99
CA TRP A 11 26.70 -18.43 -51.99
C TRP A 11 25.58 -17.58 -51.37
N ALA A 12 25.53 -17.46 -50.04
CA ALA A 12 24.59 -16.56 -49.38
C ALA A 12 24.77 -15.12 -49.92
N PHE A 13 23.65 -14.42 -50.16
CA PHE A 13 23.58 -13.13 -50.85
C PHE A 13 23.93 -13.12 -52.35
N SER A 14 24.10 -14.25 -53.03
CA SER A 14 24.14 -14.25 -54.51
C SER A 14 22.74 -13.99 -55.10
N ASP A 15 22.67 -13.51 -56.34
CA ASP A 15 21.39 -13.28 -57.02
C ASP A 15 20.56 -14.55 -57.14
N GLU A 16 21.21 -15.71 -57.35
CA GLU A 16 20.55 -17.01 -57.39
C GLU A 16 20.03 -17.42 -56.01
N TRP A 17 20.77 -17.13 -54.94
CA TRP A 17 20.35 -17.41 -53.57
C TRP A 17 19.11 -16.59 -53.20
N VAL A 18 19.14 -15.28 -53.47
CA VAL A 18 18.01 -14.38 -53.21
C VAL A 18 16.79 -14.78 -54.06
N THR A 19 16.98 -15.05 -55.36
CA THR A 19 15.89 -15.48 -56.26
C THR A 19 15.29 -16.80 -55.80
N CYS A 20 16.11 -17.76 -55.36
CA CYS A 20 15.66 -19.03 -54.82
C CYS A 20 14.81 -18.83 -53.55
N LEU A 21 15.26 -17.98 -52.61
CA LEU A 21 14.51 -17.67 -51.40
C LEU A 21 13.17 -17.00 -51.71
N VAL A 22 13.14 -16.05 -52.67
CA VAL A 22 11.91 -15.37 -53.12
C VAL A 22 10.89 -16.35 -53.71
N ASN A 23 11.34 -17.25 -54.59
CA ASN A 23 10.44 -18.18 -55.29
C ASN A 23 9.94 -19.33 -54.40
N ASN A 24 10.63 -19.63 -53.31
CA ASN A 24 10.37 -20.81 -52.48
C ASN A 24 10.03 -20.49 -51.02
N ARG A 25 9.59 -19.27 -50.70
CA ARG A 25 9.31 -18.82 -49.31
C ARG A 25 8.43 -19.78 -48.51
N ALA A 26 7.42 -20.37 -49.14
CA ALA A 26 6.52 -21.34 -48.50
C ALA A 26 7.24 -22.57 -47.93
N LEU A 27 8.41 -22.93 -48.48
CA LEU A 27 9.26 -24.04 -48.02
C LEU A 27 10.11 -23.69 -46.79
N PHE A 28 10.15 -22.41 -46.38
CA PHE A 28 10.90 -21.92 -45.21
C PHE A 28 9.97 -21.59 -44.02
N ARG A 29 8.79 -22.22 -43.96
CA ARG A 29 7.81 -22.07 -42.86
C ARG A 29 8.06 -23.03 -41.69
N GLU A 30 9.33 -23.22 -41.33
CA GLU A 30 9.76 -24.02 -40.20
C GLU A 30 10.66 -23.16 -39.30
N PRO A 31 10.45 -23.14 -37.97
CA PRO A 31 11.17 -22.24 -37.08
C PRO A 31 12.70 -22.43 -37.16
N ASP A 32 13.17 -23.67 -37.19
CA ASP A 32 14.60 -23.96 -37.25
C ASP A 32 15.24 -23.53 -38.58
N LEU A 33 14.50 -23.58 -39.69
CA LEU A 33 14.96 -23.05 -40.98
C LEU A 33 15.07 -21.53 -40.97
N VAL A 34 14.09 -20.83 -40.40
CA VAL A 34 14.12 -19.38 -40.28
C VAL A 34 15.28 -18.93 -39.39
N LEU A 35 15.47 -19.58 -38.24
CA LEU A 35 16.61 -19.32 -37.37
C LEU A 35 17.93 -19.58 -38.10
N ARG A 36 18.03 -20.67 -38.86
CA ARG A 36 19.24 -21.01 -39.62
C ARG A 36 19.56 -19.99 -40.72
N LEU A 37 18.54 -19.44 -41.38
CA LEU A 37 18.72 -18.34 -42.34
C LEU A 37 19.24 -17.08 -41.63
N LEU A 38 18.71 -16.74 -40.45
CA LEU A 38 19.20 -15.62 -39.64
C LEU A 38 20.65 -15.84 -39.20
N GLU A 39 21.02 -17.05 -38.78
CA GLU A 39 22.40 -17.41 -38.43
C GLU A 39 23.35 -17.18 -39.61
N THR A 40 23.01 -17.70 -40.79
CA THR A 40 23.84 -17.54 -41.99
C THR A 40 23.99 -16.09 -42.41
N VAL A 41 22.91 -15.30 -42.35
CA VAL A 41 22.95 -13.85 -42.61
C VAL A 41 23.88 -13.16 -41.61
N MET A 42 23.71 -13.43 -40.32
CA MET A 42 24.51 -12.82 -39.24
C MET A 42 25.99 -13.19 -39.33
N GLU A 43 26.34 -14.39 -39.76
CA GLU A 43 27.73 -14.81 -39.93
C GLU A 43 28.38 -14.26 -41.20
N VAL A 44 27.66 -14.25 -42.32
CA VAL A 44 28.20 -13.79 -43.61
C VAL A 44 28.31 -12.26 -43.67
N SER A 45 27.37 -11.53 -43.04
CA SER A 45 27.48 -10.08 -42.88
C SER A 45 28.69 -9.63 -42.03
N MET A 46 29.36 -10.56 -41.33
CA MET A 46 30.58 -10.32 -40.55
C MET A 46 31.88 -10.68 -41.29
N THR A 47 31.79 -11.22 -42.52
CA THR A 47 32.97 -11.54 -43.32
C THR A 47 33.43 -10.34 -44.16
N ASP A 48 34.71 -10.26 -44.54
CA ASP A 48 35.28 -9.20 -45.41
C ASP A 48 34.69 -9.13 -46.83
N ARG A 49 33.57 -9.83 -47.08
CA ARG A 49 32.84 -9.77 -48.35
C ARG A 49 32.09 -8.44 -48.42
N ALA A 50 32.40 -7.63 -49.43
CA ALA A 50 31.71 -6.39 -49.71
C ALA A 50 30.28 -6.67 -50.24
N ILE A 51 29.33 -6.88 -49.33
CA ILE A 51 27.92 -7.09 -49.67
C ILE A 51 27.18 -5.74 -49.58
N PRO A 52 26.46 -5.31 -50.63
CA PRO A 52 25.69 -4.07 -50.61
C PRO A 52 24.66 -4.02 -49.47
N GLN A 53 24.57 -2.87 -48.78
CA GLN A 53 23.62 -2.63 -47.68
C GLN A 53 22.16 -2.86 -48.11
N SER A 54 21.81 -2.50 -49.34
CA SER A 54 20.48 -2.72 -49.92
C SER A 54 20.13 -4.20 -50.05
N GLN A 55 21.11 -5.04 -50.37
CA GLN A 55 20.92 -6.49 -50.54
C GLN A 55 20.77 -7.19 -49.18
N ILE A 56 21.55 -6.78 -48.18
CA ILE A 56 21.39 -7.25 -46.80
C ILE A 56 19.99 -6.91 -46.28
N LYS A 57 19.56 -5.66 -46.47
CA LYS A 57 18.21 -5.20 -46.09
C LYS A 57 17.12 -6.02 -46.77
N GLN A 58 17.25 -6.26 -48.08
CA GLN A 58 16.31 -7.07 -48.84
C GLN A 58 16.20 -8.50 -48.27
N VAL A 59 17.33 -9.16 -48.02
CA VAL A 59 17.35 -10.51 -47.46
C VAL A 59 16.72 -10.58 -46.08
N ILE A 60 17.02 -9.62 -45.20
CA ILE A 60 16.40 -9.56 -43.87
C ILE A 60 14.88 -9.42 -44.00
N ILE A 61 14.38 -8.55 -44.88
CA ILE A 61 12.94 -8.40 -45.12
C ILE A 61 12.32 -9.73 -45.57
N LEU A 62 12.95 -10.46 -46.49
CA LEU A 62 12.48 -11.77 -46.96
C LEU A 62 12.40 -12.80 -45.83
N ILE A 63 13.40 -12.84 -44.96
CA ILE A 63 13.42 -13.76 -43.82
C ILE A 63 12.34 -13.37 -42.80
N LEU A 64 12.15 -12.06 -42.55
CA LEU A 64 11.09 -11.57 -41.68
C LEU A 64 9.68 -11.86 -42.23
N GLU A 65 9.50 -11.90 -43.54
CA GLU A 65 8.26 -12.35 -44.17
C GLU A 65 8.03 -13.85 -43.94
N CYS A 66 9.08 -14.69 -44.06
CA CYS A 66 9.00 -16.10 -43.71
C CYS A 66 8.65 -16.31 -42.23
N TYR A 67 9.25 -15.50 -41.34
CA TYR A 67 8.93 -15.46 -39.92
C TYR A 67 7.49 -15.00 -39.65
N ALA A 68 7.00 -14.00 -40.37
CA ALA A 68 5.65 -13.46 -40.20
C ALA A 68 4.56 -14.50 -40.51
N ASP A 69 4.84 -15.42 -41.44
CA ASP A 69 3.96 -16.53 -41.83
C ASP A 69 3.91 -17.68 -40.80
N LEU A 70 4.82 -17.71 -39.82
CA LEU A 70 4.85 -18.74 -38.78
C LEU A 70 3.68 -18.61 -37.80
N SER A 71 3.30 -19.74 -37.20
CA SER A 71 2.41 -19.78 -36.05
C SER A 71 3.03 -19.04 -34.85
N LEU A 72 2.22 -18.51 -33.92
CA LEU A 72 2.75 -17.80 -32.74
C LEU A 72 3.68 -18.69 -31.87
N PRO A 73 3.40 -19.98 -31.64
CA PRO A 73 4.36 -20.88 -30.98
C PRO A 73 5.69 -21.00 -31.73
N ASP A 74 5.66 -21.10 -33.06
CA ASP A 74 6.89 -21.22 -33.85
C ASP A 74 7.66 -19.89 -33.91
N LYS A 75 6.96 -18.75 -33.96
CA LYS A 75 7.58 -17.42 -33.79
C LYS A 75 8.34 -17.33 -32.46
N ASN A 76 7.77 -17.86 -31.39
CA ASN A 76 8.42 -17.91 -30.08
C ASN A 76 9.66 -18.80 -30.07
N LYS A 77 9.67 -19.93 -30.78
CA LYS A 77 10.87 -20.76 -30.93
C LYS A 77 12.00 -19.99 -31.61
N VAL A 78 11.70 -19.29 -32.71
CA VAL A 78 12.70 -18.46 -33.41
C VAL A 78 13.21 -17.33 -32.50
N LEU A 79 12.31 -16.61 -31.82
CA LEU A 79 12.69 -15.55 -30.88
C LEU A 79 13.57 -16.07 -29.74
N SER A 80 13.23 -17.24 -29.18
CA SER A 80 14.07 -17.88 -28.16
C SER A 80 15.46 -18.20 -28.70
N GLY A 81 15.56 -18.76 -29.92
CA GLY A 81 16.84 -18.99 -30.59
C GLY A 81 17.65 -17.71 -30.80
N VAL A 82 16.99 -16.62 -31.22
CA VAL A 82 17.61 -15.30 -31.40
C VAL A 82 18.19 -14.77 -30.09
N LEU A 83 17.43 -14.85 -28.99
CA LEU A 83 17.89 -14.42 -27.66
C LEU A 83 19.06 -15.27 -27.16
N HIS A 84 19.05 -16.59 -27.39
CA HIS A 84 20.16 -17.46 -27.02
C HIS A 84 21.43 -17.21 -27.85
N CYS A 85 21.29 -16.94 -29.15
CA CYS A 85 22.43 -16.75 -30.06
C CYS A 85 23.07 -15.36 -29.95
N TRP A 86 22.26 -14.32 -29.70
CA TRP A 86 22.70 -12.92 -29.79
C TRP A 86 22.30 -12.05 -28.58
N GLY A 87 21.78 -12.67 -27.52
CA GLY A 87 21.44 -11.97 -26.27
C GLY A 87 20.28 -10.99 -26.41
N ARG A 88 20.14 -10.10 -25.41
CA ARG A 88 19.02 -9.16 -25.28
C ARG A 88 18.85 -8.15 -26.44
N LYS A 89 19.94 -7.85 -27.15
CA LYS A 89 19.93 -6.96 -28.32
C LYS A 89 19.46 -7.66 -29.61
N GLY A 90 19.41 -9.00 -29.61
CA GLY A 90 19.01 -9.79 -30.77
C GLY A 90 19.82 -9.44 -32.02
N LEU A 91 19.11 -9.27 -33.14
CA LEU A 91 19.74 -9.00 -34.45
C LEU A 91 20.37 -7.59 -34.54
N SER A 92 19.91 -6.64 -33.72
CA SER A 92 20.31 -5.23 -33.81
C SER A 92 21.79 -4.97 -33.54
N GLU A 93 22.44 -5.76 -32.66
CA GLU A 93 23.83 -5.51 -32.29
C GLU A 93 24.76 -5.56 -33.51
N ARG A 94 24.46 -6.45 -34.47
CA ARG A 94 25.27 -6.65 -35.67
C ARG A 94 24.65 -6.06 -36.93
N LEU A 95 23.33 -5.87 -36.95
CA LEU A 95 22.61 -5.39 -38.13
C LEU A 95 22.11 -3.95 -38.01
N SER A 96 22.47 -3.21 -36.95
CA SER A 96 22.03 -1.82 -36.72
C SER A 96 22.21 -0.89 -37.93
N ALA A 97 23.33 -0.99 -38.64
CA ALA A 97 23.60 -0.22 -39.87
C ALA A 97 22.63 -0.52 -41.02
N TYR A 98 21.94 -1.67 -40.98
CA TYR A 98 21.05 -2.15 -42.04
C TYR A 98 19.56 -2.02 -41.68
N LEU A 99 19.26 -1.56 -40.45
CA LEU A 99 17.92 -1.40 -39.89
C LEU A 99 17.47 0.07 -39.81
N GLU A 100 17.85 0.88 -40.81
CA GLU A 100 17.34 2.25 -40.96
C GLU A 100 15.81 2.25 -41.09
N GLY A 101 15.15 3.07 -40.25
CA GLY A 101 13.69 3.17 -40.17
C GLY A 101 13.07 2.44 -38.97
N PHE A 102 13.82 1.59 -38.25
CA PHE A 102 13.28 0.83 -37.11
C PHE A 102 12.61 1.74 -36.05
N GLN A 103 13.21 2.90 -35.74
CA GLN A 103 12.64 3.82 -34.75
C GLN A 103 11.30 4.41 -35.21
N GLU A 104 11.15 4.65 -36.50
CA GLU A 104 9.90 5.13 -37.10
C GLU A 104 8.84 4.02 -37.12
N ASP A 105 9.21 2.80 -37.49
CA ASP A 105 8.34 1.62 -37.44
C ASP A 105 7.88 1.30 -36.02
N LEU A 106 8.79 1.40 -35.05
CA LEU A 106 8.53 1.27 -33.63
C LEU A 106 7.48 2.31 -33.21
N ASN A 107 7.78 3.61 -33.40
CA ASN A 107 6.87 4.68 -33.01
C ASN A 107 5.49 4.57 -33.69
N THR A 108 5.46 4.24 -34.98
CA THR A 108 4.21 4.07 -35.74
C THR A 108 3.38 2.91 -35.21
N THR A 109 4.02 1.75 -34.98
CA THR A 109 3.34 0.58 -34.41
C THR A 109 2.77 0.92 -33.05
N PHE A 110 3.56 1.55 -32.19
CA PHE A 110 3.14 1.87 -30.82
C PHE A 110 2.04 2.94 -30.75
N ASN A 111 2.06 3.93 -31.64
CA ASN A 111 0.97 4.90 -31.77
C ASN A 111 -0.33 4.24 -32.23
N GLN A 112 -0.26 3.20 -33.07
CA GLN A 112 -1.44 2.44 -33.46
C GLN A 112 -1.98 1.60 -32.30
N LEU A 113 -1.09 1.01 -31.48
CA LEU A 113 -1.49 0.19 -30.33
C LEU A 113 -2.26 0.99 -29.28
N THR A 114 -1.85 2.24 -29.01
CA THR A 114 -2.56 3.10 -28.04
C THR A 114 -3.93 3.56 -28.53
N GLN A 115 -4.14 3.66 -29.84
CA GLN A 115 -5.41 4.09 -30.43
C GLN A 115 -6.41 2.94 -30.67
N SER A 116 -5.96 1.68 -30.63
CA SER A 116 -6.73 0.50 -31.07
C SER A 116 -6.89 -0.60 -30.02
N ALA A 117 -6.86 -0.25 -28.73
CA ALA A 117 -7.05 -1.18 -27.62
C ALA A 117 -8.44 -1.84 -27.64
N SER A 118 -8.58 -2.93 -28.41
CA SER A 118 -9.79 -3.75 -28.54
C SER A 118 -9.40 -5.23 -28.71
N GLU A 119 -10.23 -6.15 -28.22
CA GLU A 119 -9.94 -7.59 -28.26
C GLU A 119 -9.81 -8.14 -29.69
N GLN A 120 -10.60 -7.61 -30.64
CA GLN A 120 -10.52 -7.98 -32.07
C GLN A 120 -9.20 -7.52 -32.72
N GLY A 121 -8.49 -6.54 -32.12
CA GLY A 121 -7.20 -6.04 -32.58
C GLY A 121 -5.98 -6.78 -32.03
N LEU A 122 -6.15 -7.66 -31.02
CA LEU A 122 -5.02 -8.24 -30.28
C LEU A 122 -4.11 -9.12 -31.16
N ALA A 123 -4.68 -9.99 -32.01
CA ALA A 123 -3.88 -10.85 -32.89
C ALA A 123 -3.03 -10.03 -33.88
N LYS A 124 -3.60 -8.93 -34.42
CA LYS A 124 -2.87 -8.00 -35.30
C LYS A 124 -1.77 -7.26 -34.54
N ALA A 125 -2.05 -6.81 -33.31
CA ALA A 125 -1.09 -6.17 -32.44
C ALA A 125 0.10 -7.10 -32.11
N VAL A 126 -0.17 -8.35 -31.74
CA VAL A 126 0.85 -9.38 -31.50
C VAL A 126 1.68 -9.61 -32.77
N ALA A 127 1.05 -9.70 -33.94
CA ALA A 127 1.78 -9.87 -35.20
C ALA A 127 2.71 -8.68 -35.50
N SER A 128 2.25 -7.43 -35.32
CA SER A 128 3.08 -6.24 -35.51
C SER A 128 4.26 -6.20 -34.53
N VAL A 129 4.01 -6.47 -33.25
CA VAL A 129 5.06 -6.48 -32.21
C VAL A 129 6.05 -7.63 -32.44
N SER A 130 5.61 -8.79 -32.93
CA SER A 130 6.49 -9.94 -33.18
C SER A 130 7.63 -9.62 -34.15
N ARG A 131 7.38 -8.76 -35.15
CA ARG A 131 8.37 -8.30 -36.13
C ARG A 131 9.40 -7.36 -35.52
N LEU A 132 8.99 -6.53 -34.56
CA LEU A 132 9.87 -5.59 -33.88
C LEU A 132 10.73 -6.28 -32.82
N VAL A 133 10.11 -7.18 -32.03
CA VAL A 133 10.79 -7.90 -30.95
C VAL A 133 11.91 -8.79 -31.49
N ILE A 134 11.73 -9.46 -32.64
CA ILE A 134 12.80 -10.30 -33.21
C ILE A 134 14.01 -9.49 -33.71
N LEU A 135 13.78 -8.25 -34.17
CA LEU A 135 14.84 -7.36 -34.64
C LEU A 135 15.59 -6.71 -33.48
N TYR A 136 14.84 -6.11 -32.55
CA TYR A 136 15.40 -5.42 -31.38
C TYR A 136 14.56 -5.73 -30.13
N PRO A 137 14.81 -6.87 -29.46
CA PRO A 137 14.02 -7.29 -28.31
C PRO A 137 14.05 -6.25 -27.18
N GLU A 138 15.24 -5.82 -26.75
CA GLU A 138 15.44 -4.87 -25.64
C GLU A 138 14.67 -3.57 -25.85
N ILE A 139 14.89 -2.85 -26.96
CA ILE A 139 14.22 -1.57 -27.20
C ILE A 139 12.69 -1.76 -27.30
N THR A 140 12.23 -2.83 -27.95
CA THR A 140 10.80 -3.07 -28.11
C THR A 140 10.12 -3.32 -26.76
N VAL A 141 10.70 -4.20 -25.93
CA VAL A 141 10.14 -4.52 -24.60
C VAL A 141 10.21 -3.31 -23.67
N LYS A 142 11.31 -2.55 -23.67
CA LYS A 142 11.41 -1.30 -22.89
C LYS A 142 10.34 -0.29 -23.31
N LYS A 143 10.12 -0.11 -24.62
CA LYS A 143 9.07 0.78 -25.13
C LYS A 143 7.68 0.32 -24.69
N MET A 144 7.39 -0.99 -24.73
CA MET A 144 6.13 -1.54 -24.22
C MET A 144 5.93 -1.24 -22.73
N CYS A 145 6.93 -1.53 -21.90
CA CYS A 145 6.86 -1.33 -20.45
C CYS A 145 6.62 0.15 -20.11
N SER A 146 7.38 1.05 -20.76
CA SER A 146 7.22 2.50 -20.60
C SER A 146 5.80 2.95 -20.99
N MET A 147 5.28 2.48 -22.12
CA MET A 147 3.96 2.89 -22.58
C MET A 147 2.81 2.33 -21.75
N ALA A 148 2.96 1.13 -21.22
CA ALA A 148 2.00 0.53 -20.30
C ALA A 148 1.83 1.36 -19.01
N VAL A 149 2.89 2.03 -18.57
CA VAL A 149 2.88 2.88 -17.38
C VAL A 149 2.44 4.31 -17.67
N ILE A 150 2.90 4.90 -18.78
CA ILE A 150 2.61 6.30 -19.11
C ILE A 150 1.19 6.48 -19.67
N ASN A 151 0.70 5.54 -20.50
CA ASN A 151 -0.61 5.68 -21.16
C ASN A 151 -1.70 5.04 -20.31
N LEU A 152 -2.47 5.87 -19.59
CA LEU A 152 -3.54 5.46 -18.69
C LEU A 152 -4.52 4.45 -19.34
N GLY A 153 -4.67 3.29 -18.70
CA GLY A 153 -5.61 2.23 -19.08
C GLY A 153 -5.08 1.24 -20.13
N THR A 154 -3.84 1.39 -20.61
CA THR A 154 -3.28 0.51 -21.65
C THR A 154 -2.50 -0.69 -21.10
N HIS A 155 -2.16 -0.68 -19.81
CA HIS A 155 -1.33 -1.70 -19.15
C HIS A 155 -1.82 -3.13 -19.42
N ARG A 156 -3.12 -3.40 -19.34
CA ARG A 156 -3.69 -4.76 -19.53
C ARG A 156 -3.53 -5.25 -20.96
N PHE A 157 -3.83 -4.40 -21.95
CA PHE A 157 -3.70 -4.75 -23.36
C PHE A 157 -2.23 -4.97 -23.75
N LEU A 158 -1.33 -4.10 -23.27
CA LEU A 158 0.11 -4.25 -23.53
C LEU A 158 0.71 -5.47 -22.82
N ALA A 159 0.25 -5.79 -21.60
CA ALA A 159 0.61 -7.03 -20.91
C ALA A 159 0.15 -8.27 -21.66
N GLN A 160 -1.07 -8.26 -22.23
CA GLN A 160 -1.57 -9.36 -23.08
C GLN A 160 -0.70 -9.56 -24.32
N ILE A 161 -0.21 -8.50 -24.94
CA ILE A 161 0.72 -8.60 -26.06
C ILE A 161 2.06 -9.19 -25.60
N LEU A 162 2.63 -8.71 -24.47
CA LEU A 162 3.89 -9.24 -23.94
C LEU A 162 3.78 -10.73 -23.64
N THR A 163 2.73 -11.13 -22.92
CA THR A 163 2.50 -12.52 -22.46
C THR A 163 2.25 -13.51 -23.59
N ALA A 164 1.99 -13.02 -24.82
CA ALA A 164 2.00 -13.83 -26.05
C ALA A 164 3.41 -14.26 -26.49
N PHE A 165 4.47 -13.74 -25.85
CA PHE A 165 5.87 -14.07 -26.12
C PHE A 165 6.59 -14.73 -24.92
N PRO A 166 6.32 -16.01 -24.60
CA PRO A 166 7.00 -16.73 -23.51
C PRO A 166 8.54 -16.73 -23.61
N ALA A 167 9.10 -16.57 -24.81
CA ALA A 167 10.54 -16.47 -25.02
C ALA A 167 11.20 -15.28 -24.29
N LEU A 168 10.40 -14.28 -23.87
CA LEU A 168 10.88 -13.12 -23.11
C LEU A 168 11.31 -13.47 -21.67
N ARG A 169 11.00 -14.67 -21.17
CA ARG A 169 11.53 -15.23 -19.91
C ARG A 169 13.01 -15.62 -19.98
N PHE A 170 13.70 -15.21 -21.03
CA PHE A 170 15.12 -15.44 -21.24
C PHE A 170 15.95 -14.94 -20.04
N THR A 171 16.90 -15.77 -19.61
CA THR A 171 17.90 -15.42 -18.59
C THR A 171 19.26 -15.31 -19.27
N GLU A 172 19.94 -14.18 -19.06
CA GLU A 172 21.26 -13.95 -19.64
C GLU A 172 22.32 -14.74 -18.84
N GLY A 173 23.29 -15.34 -19.53
CA GLY A 173 24.20 -16.35 -18.96
C GLY A 173 24.87 -15.97 -17.63
N GLN A 174 25.03 -16.96 -16.74
CA GLN A 174 25.59 -16.88 -15.39
C GLN A 174 27.01 -16.27 -15.35
N GLY A 175 27.10 -14.95 -15.19
CA GLY A 175 28.26 -14.32 -14.57
C GLY A 175 28.23 -14.57 -13.06
N LEU A 176 29.37 -14.91 -12.45
CA LEU A 176 29.51 -15.32 -11.03
C LEU A 176 28.95 -14.34 -9.98
N ASN A 177 28.52 -13.13 -10.36
CA ASN A 177 28.08 -12.07 -9.44
C ASN A 177 26.85 -11.27 -9.90
N SER A 178 26.12 -11.68 -10.94
CA SER A 178 24.90 -10.99 -11.41
C SER A 178 23.66 -11.65 -10.79
N SER A 179 22.71 -10.87 -10.23
CA SER A 179 21.40 -11.43 -9.89
C SER A 179 20.80 -12.08 -11.14
N ALA A 180 20.26 -13.29 -11.02
CA ALA A 180 19.69 -14.05 -12.12
C ALA A 180 18.32 -13.50 -12.56
N ALA A 181 18.20 -12.17 -12.67
CA ALA A 181 16.99 -11.51 -13.14
C ALA A 181 16.74 -11.87 -14.60
N THR A 182 15.50 -12.13 -14.95
CA THR A 182 15.08 -12.34 -16.33
C THR A 182 15.26 -11.04 -17.13
N PHE A 183 15.32 -11.22 -18.45
CA PHE A 183 15.37 -10.13 -19.41
C PHE A 183 14.22 -9.13 -19.22
N LEU A 184 13.00 -9.62 -18.96
CA LEU A 184 11.83 -8.76 -18.75
C LEU A 184 11.95 -7.93 -17.47
N VAL A 185 12.33 -8.55 -16.33
CA VAL A 185 12.52 -7.82 -15.07
C VAL A 185 13.60 -6.76 -15.21
N SER A 186 14.71 -7.09 -15.85
CA SER A 186 15.78 -6.12 -16.14
C SER A 186 15.24 -4.94 -16.96
N CYS A 187 14.43 -5.20 -17.98
CA CYS A 187 13.81 -4.14 -18.79
C CYS A 187 12.84 -3.26 -18.00
N LEU A 188 12.01 -3.84 -17.12
CA LEU A 188 11.11 -3.11 -16.22
C LEU A 188 11.90 -2.22 -15.25
N LYS A 189 12.94 -2.79 -14.62
CA LYS A 189 13.81 -2.08 -13.67
C LYS A 189 14.57 -0.93 -14.32
N GLU A 190 15.16 -1.15 -15.49
CA GLU A 190 15.93 -0.11 -16.17
C GLU A 190 15.06 1.02 -16.74
N THR A 191 13.80 0.72 -17.10
CA THR A 191 12.95 1.65 -17.87
C THR A 191 11.92 2.38 -17.03
N VAL A 192 11.32 1.69 -16.06
CA VAL A 192 10.09 2.13 -15.40
C VAL A 192 10.32 2.37 -13.90
N TRP A 193 11.04 1.47 -13.23
CA TRP A 193 11.32 1.58 -11.81
C TRP A 193 11.93 2.95 -11.47
N THR A 194 11.44 3.57 -10.38
CA THR A 194 11.80 4.91 -9.89
C THR A 194 11.58 6.09 -10.86
N LYS A 195 10.89 5.89 -11.99
CA LYS A 195 10.69 6.93 -13.03
C LYS A 195 9.24 7.39 -13.17
N PHE A 196 8.47 7.26 -12.10
CA PHE A 196 7.06 7.66 -12.06
C PHE A 196 6.94 9.17 -11.84
N SER A 197 6.17 9.82 -12.69
CA SER A 197 5.86 11.26 -12.59
C SER A 197 4.54 11.50 -11.87
N THR A 198 3.64 10.51 -11.80
CA THR A 198 2.32 10.65 -11.19
C THR A 198 1.89 9.39 -10.40
N PRO A 199 1.02 9.53 -9.37
CA PRO A 199 0.46 8.38 -8.65
C PRO A 199 -0.33 7.41 -9.55
N LYS A 200 -0.85 7.90 -10.67
CA LYS A 200 -1.57 7.07 -11.64
C LYS A 200 -0.61 6.14 -12.38
N GLU A 201 0.61 6.60 -12.69
CA GLU A 201 1.65 5.77 -13.31
C GLU A 201 2.11 4.67 -12.35
N GLU A 202 2.30 4.99 -11.07
CA GLU A 202 2.60 3.99 -10.03
C GLU A 202 1.52 2.89 -9.98
N LYS A 203 0.24 3.29 -9.96
CA LYS A 203 -0.88 2.34 -10.02
C LYS A 203 -0.86 1.48 -11.29
N GLN A 204 -0.57 2.06 -12.45
CA GLN A 204 -0.48 1.29 -13.69
C GLN A 204 0.69 0.30 -13.69
N PHE A 205 1.80 0.64 -13.05
CA PHE A 205 2.91 -0.28 -12.89
C PHE A 205 2.53 -1.48 -12.02
N LEU A 206 1.84 -1.26 -10.91
CA LEU A 206 1.29 -2.34 -10.08
C LEU A 206 0.35 -3.25 -10.89
N GLU A 207 -0.59 -2.67 -11.65
CA GLU A 207 -1.52 -3.41 -12.51
C GLU A 207 -0.78 -4.18 -13.64
N LEU A 208 0.27 -3.59 -14.21
CA LEU A 208 1.13 -4.24 -15.19
C LEU A 208 1.83 -5.47 -14.61
N LEU A 209 2.47 -5.34 -13.44
CA LEU A 209 3.12 -6.46 -12.76
C LEU A 209 2.12 -7.59 -12.46
N SER A 210 0.90 -7.25 -12.05
CA SER A 210 -0.19 -8.22 -11.84
C SER A 210 -0.48 -9.02 -13.10
N CYS A 211 -0.67 -8.32 -14.23
CA CYS A 211 -0.98 -8.94 -15.51
C CYS A 211 0.17 -9.81 -16.06
N LEU A 212 1.41 -9.50 -15.70
CA LEU A 212 2.58 -10.25 -16.14
C LEU A 212 2.85 -11.51 -15.30
N MET A 213 2.53 -11.48 -13.99
CA MET A 213 2.55 -12.66 -13.12
C MET A 213 1.35 -13.58 -13.39
N SER A 214 0.16 -13.00 -13.53
CA SER A 214 -1.11 -13.74 -13.67
C SER A 214 -1.85 -13.30 -14.95
N PRO A 215 -1.41 -13.75 -16.13
CA PRO A 215 -1.98 -13.31 -17.40
C PRO A 215 -3.39 -13.85 -17.61
N VAL A 216 -4.29 -12.95 -18.03
CA VAL A 216 -5.64 -13.31 -18.44
C VAL A 216 -5.58 -13.99 -19.80
N LYS A 217 -6.11 -15.21 -19.92
CA LYS A 217 -6.13 -15.99 -21.17
C LYS A 217 -7.16 -15.41 -22.15
N PRO A 218 -6.76 -14.72 -23.24
CA PRO A 218 -7.68 -14.33 -24.30
C PRO A 218 -8.09 -15.55 -25.15
N GLN A 219 -9.21 -15.45 -25.86
CA GLN A 219 -9.65 -16.51 -26.77
C GLN A 219 -8.65 -16.68 -27.93
N GLY A 220 -8.13 -17.90 -28.11
CA GLY A 220 -7.34 -18.28 -29.29
C GLY A 220 -5.88 -17.80 -29.33
N ILE A 221 -5.37 -17.11 -28.30
CA ILE A 221 -3.94 -16.72 -28.22
C ILE A 221 -3.31 -17.39 -26.98
N PRO A 222 -2.28 -18.24 -27.16
CA PRO A 222 -1.55 -18.79 -26.02
C PRO A 222 -0.78 -17.68 -25.30
N VAL A 223 -1.00 -17.57 -23.99
CA VAL A 223 -0.29 -16.63 -23.11
C VAL A 223 0.38 -17.39 -21.97
N ALA A 224 1.51 -16.88 -21.49
CA ALA A 224 2.23 -17.42 -20.34
C ALA A 224 2.62 -16.32 -19.35
N ALA A 225 2.70 -16.68 -18.07
CA ALA A 225 3.25 -15.79 -17.04
C ALA A 225 4.70 -15.50 -17.37
N LEU A 226 5.07 -14.21 -17.40
CA LEU A 226 6.41 -13.76 -17.74
C LEU A 226 7.24 -13.38 -16.51
N LEU A 227 6.60 -13.22 -15.36
CA LEU A 227 7.23 -12.90 -14.09
C LEU A 227 6.87 -13.98 -13.07
N GLU A 228 7.87 -14.45 -12.34
CA GLU A 228 7.65 -15.33 -11.19
C GLU A 228 7.56 -14.52 -9.90
N PRO A 229 6.75 -14.95 -8.91
CA PRO A 229 6.58 -14.21 -7.65
C PRO A 229 7.91 -14.02 -6.88
N ASP A 230 8.78 -15.03 -6.88
CA ASP A 230 10.06 -14.99 -6.17
C ASP A 230 11.03 -13.98 -6.80
N GLU A 231 11.01 -13.88 -8.13
CA GLU A 231 11.79 -12.92 -8.91
C GLU A 231 11.35 -11.49 -8.62
N VAL A 232 10.03 -11.23 -8.61
CA VAL A 232 9.47 -9.91 -8.29
C VAL A 232 9.88 -9.49 -6.88
N LEU A 233 9.81 -10.40 -5.91
CA LEU A 233 10.20 -10.12 -4.54
C LEU A 233 11.70 -9.79 -4.42
N LYS A 234 12.56 -10.55 -5.11
CA LYS A 234 14.02 -10.34 -5.09
C LYS A 234 14.43 -9.01 -5.69
N GLU A 235 13.77 -8.57 -6.76
CA GLU A 235 14.21 -7.39 -7.51
C GLU A 235 13.49 -6.10 -7.11
N PHE A 236 12.22 -6.16 -6.69
CA PHE A 236 11.39 -4.98 -6.40
C PHE A 236 11.00 -4.81 -4.92
N VAL A 237 11.31 -5.77 -4.05
CA VAL A 237 10.92 -5.68 -2.63
C VAL A 237 12.12 -5.77 -1.71
N LEU A 238 12.85 -6.89 -1.75
CA LEU A 238 13.95 -7.19 -0.84
C LEU A 238 14.99 -6.06 -0.69
N PRO A 239 15.44 -5.38 -1.77
CA PRO A 239 16.43 -4.31 -1.66
C PRO A 239 15.92 -3.06 -0.94
N PHE A 240 14.60 -2.93 -0.75
CA PHE A 240 13.94 -1.68 -0.38
C PHE A 240 13.17 -1.74 0.95
N LEU A 241 13.25 -2.86 1.69
CA LEU A 241 12.57 -3.02 2.99
C LEU A 241 13.28 -2.29 4.15
N MET A 242 13.45 -0.97 4.03
CA MET A 242 13.99 -0.09 5.07
C MET A 242 13.25 1.27 5.09
N LEU A 243 13.14 1.89 6.26
CA LEU A 243 12.33 3.11 6.45
C LEU A 243 12.87 4.34 5.69
N ASP A 244 14.17 4.38 5.43
CA ASP A 244 14.91 5.49 4.82
C ASP A 244 15.09 5.34 3.29
N ILE A 245 14.42 4.37 2.68
CA ILE A 245 14.43 4.15 1.23
C ILE A 245 13.16 4.75 0.64
N GLU A 246 13.26 5.58 -0.40
CA GLU A 246 12.10 6.25 -1.02
C GLU A 246 11.09 5.25 -1.62
N GLU A 247 11.59 4.16 -2.21
CA GLU A 247 10.77 3.14 -2.87
C GLU A 247 10.08 2.16 -1.92
N VAL A 248 10.28 2.28 -0.61
CA VAL A 248 9.74 1.31 0.36
C VAL A 248 8.21 1.21 0.29
N ASP A 249 7.48 2.32 0.13
CA ASP A 249 6.02 2.31 0.04
C ASP A 249 5.53 1.49 -1.16
N LEU A 250 6.09 1.76 -2.34
CA LEU A 250 5.80 1.02 -3.56
C LEU A 250 6.21 -0.45 -3.43
N SER A 251 7.35 -0.72 -2.80
CA SER A 251 7.87 -2.08 -2.57
C SER A 251 6.92 -2.88 -1.67
N LEU A 252 6.36 -2.27 -0.63
CA LEU A 252 5.35 -2.90 0.24
C LEU A 252 4.06 -3.19 -0.53
N LYS A 253 3.59 -2.27 -1.39
CA LYS A 253 2.41 -2.51 -2.26
C LYS A 253 2.64 -3.68 -3.22
N ILE A 254 3.83 -3.75 -3.85
CA ILE A 254 4.22 -4.88 -4.70
C ILE A 254 4.24 -6.18 -3.90
N PHE A 255 4.73 -6.14 -2.65
CA PHE A 255 4.77 -7.31 -1.78
C PHE A 255 3.37 -7.84 -1.47
N ILE A 256 2.45 -6.98 -1.04
CA ILE A 256 1.03 -7.35 -0.79
C ILE A 256 0.45 -8.02 -2.03
N GLN A 257 0.56 -7.36 -3.19
CA GLN A 257 0.01 -7.87 -4.43
C GLN A 257 0.61 -9.23 -4.83
N THR A 258 1.92 -9.41 -4.61
CA THR A 258 2.62 -10.67 -4.90
C THR A 258 2.17 -11.79 -3.97
N LEU A 259 1.96 -11.50 -2.68
CA LEU A 259 1.43 -12.47 -1.73
C LEU A 259 -0.02 -12.85 -2.08
N GLU A 260 -0.91 -11.87 -2.20
CA GLU A 260 -2.35 -12.06 -2.42
C GLU A 260 -2.68 -12.76 -3.75
N ALA A 261 -1.94 -12.45 -4.82
CA ALA A 261 -2.17 -13.09 -6.12
C ALA A 261 -1.78 -14.58 -6.15
N ASN A 262 -0.98 -15.04 -5.19
CA ASN A 262 -0.33 -16.34 -5.21
C ASN A 262 -0.62 -17.21 -3.96
N VAL A 263 -1.65 -16.86 -3.17
CA VAL A 263 -2.05 -17.56 -1.93
C VAL A 263 -2.48 -19.03 -2.14
N GLY A 264 -2.68 -19.47 -3.39
CA GLY A 264 -3.15 -20.82 -3.72
C GLY A 264 -2.30 -21.59 -4.72
N LEU A 265 -1.04 -21.21 -4.92
CA LEU A 265 -0.13 -21.98 -5.77
C LEU A 265 0.16 -23.36 -5.14
N GLU A 266 0.19 -24.41 -5.97
CA GLU A 266 0.51 -25.77 -5.52
C GLU A 266 1.95 -25.90 -4.99
N GLU A 267 2.87 -25.11 -5.54
CA GLU A 267 4.28 -25.08 -5.13
C GLU A 267 4.56 -23.88 -4.21
N TYR A 268 5.19 -24.16 -3.07
CA TYR A 268 5.51 -23.15 -2.06
C TYR A 268 6.72 -22.28 -2.48
N TRP A 269 6.47 -21.34 -3.40
CA TRP A 269 7.48 -20.47 -4.00
C TRP A 269 8.29 -19.65 -2.98
N LEU A 270 7.67 -19.24 -1.87
CA LEU A 270 8.30 -18.44 -0.82
C LEU A 270 9.48 -19.17 -0.15
N GLN A 271 9.54 -20.51 -0.22
CA GLN A 271 10.69 -21.26 0.28
C GLN A 271 12.01 -20.78 -0.36
N SER A 272 11.97 -20.45 -1.66
CA SER A 272 13.11 -19.92 -2.41
C SER A 272 13.54 -18.51 -2.01
N CYS A 273 12.70 -17.80 -1.24
CA CYS A 273 12.91 -16.43 -0.81
C CYS A 273 13.40 -16.31 0.64
N SER A 274 13.61 -17.42 1.35
CA SER A 274 13.96 -17.42 2.78
C SER A 274 12.93 -16.66 3.64
N PRO A 275 11.77 -17.26 3.95
CA PRO A 275 10.64 -16.55 4.55
C PRO A 275 10.91 -16.01 5.96
N PHE A 276 11.72 -16.69 6.78
CA PHE A 276 12.05 -16.21 8.13
C PHE A 276 12.89 -14.92 8.12
N PRO A 277 13.95 -14.80 7.30
CA PRO A 277 14.60 -13.51 7.06
C PRO A 277 13.65 -12.40 6.57
N LEU A 278 12.70 -12.71 5.70
CA LEU A 278 11.70 -11.73 5.24
C LEU A 278 10.80 -11.25 6.39
N ILE A 279 10.26 -12.17 7.19
CA ILE A 279 9.50 -11.87 8.41
C ILE A 279 10.33 -10.95 9.32
N PHE A 280 11.59 -11.28 9.56
CA PHE A 280 12.46 -10.46 10.40
C PHE A 280 12.71 -9.05 9.83
N SER A 281 12.88 -8.91 8.51
CA SER A 281 13.04 -7.61 7.85
C SER A 281 11.79 -6.73 8.05
N LEU A 282 10.59 -7.29 7.91
CA LEU A 282 9.34 -6.58 8.20
C LEU A 282 9.22 -6.22 9.68
N CYS A 283 9.65 -7.11 10.59
CA CYS A 283 9.67 -6.82 12.02
C CYS A 283 10.62 -5.66 12.37
N ARG A 284 11.79 -5.58 11.72
CA ARG A 284 12.71 -4.44 11.87
C ARG A 284 12.13 -3.14 11.33
N LEU A 285 11.41 -3.21 10.21
CA LEU A 285 10.72 -2.06 9.65
C LEU A 285 9.62 -1.59 10.62
N LEU A 286 8.86 -2.52 11.21
CA LEU A 286 7.86 -2.23 12.22
C LEU A 286 8.47 -1.63 13.50
N ASP A 287 9.57 -2.19 14.00
CA ASP A 287 10.34 -1.68 15.14
C ASP A 287 10.77 -0.22 14.93
N SER A 288 11.12 0.15 13.70
CA SER A 288 11.54 1.51 13.35
C SER A 288 10.43 2.55 13.61
N PHE A 289 9.15 2.17 13.57
CA PHE A 289 8.06 3.08 13.89
C PHE A 289 8.00 3.49 15.37
N SER A 290 8.62 2.73 16.29
CA SER A 290 8.72 3.11 17.72
C SER A 290 9.52 4.40 17.93
N LYS A 291 10.38 4.77 16.97
CA LYS A 291 11.22 5.97 16.98
C LYS A 291 10.96 6.88 15.79
N PHE A 292 9.84 6.69 15.09
CA PHE A 292 9.47 7.41 13.87
C PHE A 292 9.73 8.93 13.92
N TRP A 293 9.18 9.65 14.91
CA TRP A 293 9.36 11.10 15.08
C TRP A 293 10.75 11.53 15.53
N GLN A 294 11.61 10.60 15.96
CA GLN A 294 13.00 10.88 16.31
C GLN A 294 13.90 10.89 15.07
N PHE A 295 13.45 10.29 13.96
CA PHE A 295 14.19 10.31 12.71
C PHE A 295 14.06 11.66 12.00
N PRO A 296 15.12 12.12 11.31
CA PRO A 296 15.06 13.30 10.48
C PRO A 296 14.09 13.08 9.30
N PRO A 297 13.50 14.15 8.73
CA PRO A 297 12.53 14.06 7.62
C PRO A 297 12.96 13.17 6.45
N GLU A 298 14.24 13.23 6.08
CA GLU A 298 14.82 12.51 4.94
C GLU A 298 14.87 10.99 5.17
N LYS A 299 14.77 10.53 6.43
CA LYS A 299 14.75 9.11 6.80
C LYS A 299 13.35 8.57 7.06
N ARG A 300 12.31 9.37 6.83
CA ARG A 300 10.89 9.02 7.03
C ARG A 300 10.19 8.87 5.68
N CYS A 301 10.66 7.93 4.86
CA CYS A 301 10.10 7.70 3.52
C CYS A 301 8.72 7.03 3.57
N LEU A 302 8.39 6.32 4.66
CA LEU A 302 7.01 5.90 4.97
C LEU A 302 6.31 6.89 5.88
N SER A 303 5.00 7.05 5.69
CA SER A 303 4.12 7.63 6.71
C SER A 303 3.73 6.59 7.76
N LEU A 304 3.08 7.03 8.85
CA LEU A 304 2.47 6.11 9.82
C LEU A 304 1.32 5.28 9.23
N ASP A 305 0.73 5.69 8.11
CA ASP A 305 -0.24 4.85 7.38
C ASP A 305 0.48 3.63 6.77
N GLY A 306 1.75 3.78 6.38
CA GLY A 306 2.59 2.68 5.92
C GLY A 306 2.83 1.60 6.99
N LYS A 307 2.71 1.94 8.27
CA LYS A 307 2.76 0.96 9.37
C LYS A 307 1.66 -0.10 9.24
N ASP A 308 0.46 0.30 8.80
CA ASP A 308 -0.65 -0.63 8.58
C ASP A 308 -0.37 -1.60 7.43
N LEU A 309 0.31 -1.13 6.38
CA LEU A 309 0.76 -1.99 5.28
C LEU A 309 1.77 -3.03 5.76
N VAL A 310 2.75 -2.62 6.57
CA VAL A 310 3.76 -3.53 7.12
C VAL A 310 3.11 -4.60 8.01
N ILE A 311 2.17 -4.20 8.86
CA ILE A 311 1.41 -5.14 9.71
C ILE A 311 0.62 -6.13 8.83
N HIS A 312 -0.12 -5.65 7.84
CA HIS A 312 -0.90 -6.50 6.92
C HIS A 312 -0.04 -7.53 6.18
N ILE A 313 1.11 -7.10 5.65
CA ILE A 313 2.07 -8.01 4.99
C ILE A 313 2.59 -9.04 5.96
N LEU A 314 2.93 -8.63 7.19
CA LEU A 314 3.44 -9.53 8.21
C LEU A 314 2.38 -10.59 8.58
N GLU A 315 1.12 -10.20 8.72
CA GLU A 315 -0.02 -11.10 8.98
C GLU A 315 -0.14 -12.14 7.85
N ILE A 316 -0.28 -11.70 6.59
CA ILE A 316 -0.39 -12.59 5.43
C ILE A 316 0.83 -13.52 5.30
N LEU A 317 2.04 -12.97 5.43
CA LEU A 317 3.27 -13.75 5.28
C LEU A 317 3.37 -14.83 6.36
N CYS A 318 3.03 -14.51 7.61
CA CYS A 318 3.04 -15.49 8.69
C CYS A 318 1.99 -16.58 8.46
N GLU A 319 0.77 -16.22 8.05
CA GLU A 319 -0.28 -17.19 7.71
C GLU A 319 0.15 -18.16 6.60
N ILE A 320 0.73 -17.64 5.51
CA ILE A 320 1.22 -18.48 4.41
C ILE A 320 2.36 -19.40 4.87
N VAL A 321 3.30 -18.90 5.67
CA VAL A 321 4.42 -19.70 6.20
C VAL A 321 3.91 -20.81 7.11
N LEU A 322 2.93 -20.52 7.98
CA LEU A 322 2.31 -21.50 8.87
C LEU A 322 1.53 -22.57 8.11
N ALA A 323 0.73 -22.16 7.11
CA ALA A 323 -0.01 -23.08 6.26
C ALA A 323 0.92 -24.05 5.50
N ASN A 324 2.17 -23.66 5.28
CA ASN A 324 3.19 -24.46 4.60
C ASN A 324 4.26 -25.02 5.54
N ALA A 325 4.02 -25.08 6.86
CA ALA A 325 5.02 -25.56 7.82
C ALA A 325 5.53 -26.98 7.53
N GLU A 326 4.67 -27.85 6.99
CA GLU A 326 5.00 -29.24 6.64
C GLU A 326 5.97 -29.36 5.44
N THR A 327 6.13 -28.29 4.64
CA THR A 327 7.09 -28.27 3.52
C THR A 327 8.54 -28.14 3.99
N PHE A 328 8.75 -27.75 5.24
CA PHE A 328 10.08 -27.65 5.85
C PHE A 328 10.46 -28.97 6.52
N SER A 329 11.75 -29.33 6.48
CA SER A 329 12.25 -30.37 7.37
C SER A 329 12.09 -29.94 8.84
N PRO A 330 11.78 -30.86 9.78
CA PRO A 330 11.62 -30.51 11.20
C PRO A 330 12.82 -29.75 11.78
N ASP A 331 14.04 -30.15 11.42
CA ASP A 331 15.27 -29.48 11.84
C ASP A 331 15.37 -28.05 11.31
N THR A 332 15.02 -27.84 10.03
CA THR A 332 15.03 -26.51 9.41
C THR A 332 14.00 -25.60 10.06
N TRP A 333 12.80 -26.10 10.32
CA TRP A 333 11.73 -25.35 10.97
C TRP A 333 12.14 -24.87 12.36
N ILE A 334 12.61 -25.80 13.21
CA ILE A 334 13.04 -25.50 14.59
C ILE A 334 14.21 -24.51 14.60
N LYS A 335 15.22 -24.71 13.75
CA LYS A 335 16.38 -23.78 13.64
C LYS A 335 15.95 -22.39 13.18
N SER A 336 15.02 -22.31 12.23
CA SER A 336 14.55 -21.02 11.69
C SER A 336 13.72 -20.24 12.72
N LEU A 337 12.83 -20.91 13.44
CA LEU A 337 12.09 -20.30 14.55
C LEU A 337 13.02 -19.86 15.68
N SER A 338 13.97 -20.69 16.09
CA SER A 338 14.95 -20.33 17.13
C SER A 338 15.82 -19.14 16.70
N TRP A 339 16.22 -19.09 15.42
CA TRP A 339 16.93 -17.95 14.86
C TRP A 339 16.07 -16.69 14.89
N LEU A 340 14.80 -16.77 14.46
CA LEU A 340 13.87 -15.65 14.48
C LEU A 340 13.67 -15.13 15.91
N HIS A 341 13.38 -16.00 16.87
CA HIS A 341 13.24 -15.64 18.28
C HIS A 341 14.44 -14.83 18.81
N ARG A 342 15.66 -15.33 18.63
CA ARG A 342 16.89 -14.64 19.06
C ARG A 342 17.10 -13.28 18.37
N LYS A 343 16.58 -13.12 17.16
CA LYS A 343 16.64 -11.84 16.44
C LYS A 343 15.60 -10.85 16.96
N MET A 344 14.44 -11.33 17.38
CA MET A 344 13.35 -10.53 17.96
C MET A 344 13.70 -9.94 19.33
N GLU A 345 14.53 -10.62 20.14
CA GLU A 345 15.00 -10.11 21.45
C GLU A 345 15.67 -8.71 21.40
N LYS A 346 16.06 -8.25 20.20
CA LYS A 346 16.68 -6.94 19.99
C LYS A 346 15.71 -5.84 19.58
N LEU A 347 14.46 -6.20 19.29
CA LEU A 347 13.41 -5.29 18.85
C LEU A 347 12.54 -4.90 20.02
N ASP A 348 11.68 -3.90 19.83
CA ASP A 348 10.66 -3.55 20.80
C ASP A 348 9.72 -4.73 21.08
N TRP A 349 9.31 -4.86 22.34
CA TRP A 349 8.52 -5.98 22.84
C TRP A 349 7.16 -6.10 22.14
N THR A 350 6.58 -4.97 21.70
CA THR A 350 5.30 -4.98 20.96
C THR A 350 5.40 -5.73 19.62
N VAL A 351 6.57 -5.75 18.99
CA VAL A 351 6.82 -6.50 17.75
C VAL A 351 6.86 -8.00 18.04
N GLY A 352 7.49 -8.41 19.13
CA GLY A 352 7.49 -9.81 19.60
C GLY A 352 6.08 -10.30 19.92
N LEU A 353 5.30 -9.49 20.66
CA LEU A 353 3.92 -9.81 21.01
C LEU A 353 3.02 -9.97 19.78
N ARG A 354 3.25 -9.21 18.71
CA ARG A 354 2.56 -9.39 17.42
C ARG A 354 2.82 -10.77 16.79
N LEU A 355 4.07 -11.22 16.77
CA LEU A 355 4.44 -12.52 16.21
C LEU A 355 3.96 -13.71 17.03
N LYS A 356 3.78 -13.54 18.35
CA LYS A 356 3.31 -14.61 19.24
C LYS A 356 2.00 -15.22 18.76
N ASN A 357 1.09 -14.42 18.22
CA ASN A 357 -0.22 -14.89 17.74
C ASN A 357 -0.12 -15.88 16.56
N PHE A 358 1.02 -15.89 15.84
CA PHE A 358 1.24 -16.76 14.70
C PHE A 358 1.99 -18.03 15.10
N PHE A 359 3.04 -17.89 15.90
CA PHE A 359 3.93 -19.00 16.27
C PHE A 359 3.70 -19.45 17.72
N GLU A 360 2.44 -19.76 18.05
CA GLU A 360 2.07 -20.22 19.40
C GLU A 360 2.88 -21.44 19.84
N GLY A 361 3.24 -21.49 21.12
CA GLY A 361 4.10 -22.54 21.69
C GLY A 361 5.60 -22.38 21.41
N HIS A 362 6.01 -21.48 20.50
CA HIS A 362 7.42 -21.19 20.21
C HIS A 362 7.89 -19.83 20.73
N PHE A 363 6.97 -18.89 20.97
CA PHE A 363 7.25 -17.57 21.53
C PHE A 363 6.52 -17.40 22.86
N LYS A 364 7.19 -16.77 23.83
CA LYS A 364 6.57 -16.36 25.10
C LYS A 364 5.94 -14.97 24.96
N CYS A 365 4.88 -14.71 25.73
CA CYS A 365 4.31 -13.36 25.86
C CYS A 365 5.19 -12.51 26.80
N GLU A 366 6.27 -11.97 26.27
CA GLU A 366 7.20 -11.12 27.01
C GLU A 366 6.68 -9.67 27.02
N VAL A 367 6.45 -9.12 28.21
CA VAL A 367 5.83 -7.80 28.41
C VAL A 367 6.49 -7.03 29.56
N PRO A 368 6.36 -5.69 29.60
CA PRO A 368 6.84 -4.90 30.72
C PRO A 368 6.26 -5.34 32.07
N ALA A 369 7.12 -5.42 33.08
CA ALA A 369 6.74 -5.81 34.45
C ALA A 369 5.62 -4.95 35.03
N THR A 370 5.57 -3.67 34.65
CA THR A 370 4.55 -2.71 35.11
C THR A 370 3.14 -3.05 34.62
N LEU A 371 3.00 -3.90 33.60
CA LEU A 371 1.70 -4.40 33.16
C LEU A 371 1.03 -5.32 34.19
N PHE A 372 1.84 -6.12 34.92
CA PHE A 372 1.36 -7.01 35.99
C PHE A 372 0.81 -6.23 37.20
N GLU A 373 1.16 -4.96 37.35
CA GLU A 373 0.65 -4.11 38.44
C GLU A 373 -0.83 -3.73 38.24
N ILE A 374 -1.31 -3.73 36.98
CA ILE A 374 -2.67 -3.29 36.63
C ILE A 374 -3.52 -4.38 35.98
N CYS A 375 -2.93 -5.52 35.61
CA CYS A 375 -3.62 -6.66 35.02
C CYS A 375 -3.36 -7.95 35.79
N LYS A 376 -4.38 -8.79 35.94
CA LYS A 376 -4.28 -10.14 36.51
C LYS A 376 -3.67 -11.14 35.50
N LEU A 377 -2.43 -10.90 35.09
CA LEU A 377 -1.71 -11.77 34.17
C LEU A 377 -1.22 -13.03 34.89
N SER A 378 -1.37 -14.19 34.24
CA SER A 378 -0.82 -15.46 34.73
C SER A 378 0.64 -15.61 34.29
N GLU A 379 1.55 -15.92 35.23
CA GLU A 379 2.96 -16.21 34.93
C GLU A 379 3.15 -17.48 34.06
N ALA A 380 2.13 -18.33 33.95
CA ALA A 380 2.17 -19.49 33.07
C ALA A 380 2.10 -19.10 31.58
N GLU A 381 1.43 -17.98 31.27
CA GLU A 381 1.20 -17.50 29.90
C GLU A 381 2.08 -16.28 29.58
N TRP A 382 2.25 -15.38 30.55
CA TRP A 382 2.92 -14.09 30.40
C TRP A 382 4.24 -14.10 31.15
N THR A 383 5.28 -13.55 30.51
CA THR A 383 6.61 -13.40 31.10
C THR A 383 6.91 -11.93 31.34
N SER A 384 7.15 -11.59 32.60
CA SER A 384 7.54 -10.23 33.02
C SER A 384 9.00 -9.96 32.65
N GLN A 385 9.25 -8.81 32.02
CA GLN A 385 10.58 -8.32 31.70
C GLN A 385 10.81 -6.88 32.17
N ALA A 386 12.06 -6.58 32.53
CA ALA A 386 12.49 -5.24 32.86
C ALA A 386 12.85 -4.50 31.57
N HIS A 387 12.08 -3.48 31.22
CA HIS A 387 12.32 -2.62 30.06
C HIS A 387 12.70 -1.21 30.51
N LEU A 388 13.75 -0.64 29.92
CA LEU A 388 14.28 0.68 30.30
C LEU A 388 13.26 1.82 30.14
N GLY A 389 12.29 1.69 29.22
CA GLY A 389 11.23 2.67 29.00
C GLY A 389 10.07 2.59 29.98
N TYR A 390 9.98 1.55 30.81
CA TYR A 390 8.84 1.29 31.69
C TYR A 390 9.29 1.27 33.15
N GLY A 391 8.92 2.32 33.88
CA GLY A 391 9.12 2.44 35.32
C GLY A 391 7.80 2.46 36.10
N PRO A 392 7.86 2.60 37.44
CA PRO A 392 6.66 2.71 38.27
C PRO A 392 5.66 3.74 37.72
N GLY A 393 4.39 3.34 37.59
CA GLY A 393 3.33 4.19 37.04
C GLY A 393 3.16 4.15 35.51
N THR A 394 3.99 3.40 34.78
CA THR A 394 3.86 3.21 33.31
C THR A 394 2.98 2.02 32.91
N GLY A 395 2.34 1.33 33.85
CA GLY A 395 1.51 0.16 33.57
C GLY A 395 0.43 0.45 32.51
N LEU A 396 -0.29 1.58 32.63
CA LEU A 396 -1.34 1.96 31.67
C LEU A 396 -0.80 2.25 30.25
N LEU A 397 0.45 2.69 30.13
CA LEU A 397 1.11 2.84 28.84
C LEU A 397 1.30 1.47 28.19
N ALA A 398 1.96 0.54 28.89
CA ALA A 398 2.17 -0.82 28.41
C ALA A 398 0.85 -1.54 28.07
N TRP A 399 -0.19 -1.32 28.88
CA TRP A 399 -1.52 -1.88 28.63
C TRP A 399 -2.16 -1.31 27.37
N MET A 400 -2.11 0.02 27.19
CA MET A 400 -2.64 0.64 25.99
C MET A 400 -1.90 0.17 24.73
N GLU A 401 -0.58 -0.04 24.83
CA GLU A 401 0.24 -0.59 23.75
C GLU A 401 -0.10 -2.04 23.41
N CYS A 402 -0.46 -2.86 24.39
CA CYS A 402 -1.03 -4.18 24.11
C CYS A 402 -2.38 -4.07 23.38
N CYS A 403 -3.24 -3.15 23.81
CA CYS A 403 -4.63 -3.10 23.37
C CYS A 403 -4.83 -2.66 21.92
N TYR A 404 -3.85 -1.99 21.28
CA TYR A 404 -3.93 -1.65 19.86
C TYR A 404 -3.21 -2.65 18.93
N ILE A 405 -2.60 -3.71 19.48
CA ILE A 405 -1.94 -4.74 18.65
C ILE A 405 -2.95 -5.52 17.81
N SER A 406 -4.02 -6.00 18.44
CA SER A 406 -5.10 -6.74 17.79
C SER A 406 -6.37 -6.69 18.63
N SER A 407 -7.53 -6.93 18.02
CA SER A 407 -8.82 -7.00 18.74
C SER A 407 -8.83 -8.08 19.82
N SER A 408 -8.26 -9.26 19.53
CA SER A 408 -8.18 -10.39 20.47
C SER A 408 -7.38 -10.03 21.74
N ILE A 409 -6.19 -9.45 21.57
CA ILE A 409 -5.36 -9.00 22.71
C ILE A 409 -6.07 -7.87 23.46
N SER A 410 -6.69 -6.94 22.75
CA SER A 410 -7.48 -5.85 23.36
C SER A 410 -8.57 -6.38 24.30
N GLU A 411 -9.30 -7.40 23.86
CA GLU A 411 -10.35 -8.05 24.64
C GLU A 411 -9.80 -8.78 25.85
N GLN A 412 -8.71 -9.53 25.68
CA GLN A 412 -8.03 -10.20 26.77
C GLN A 412 -7.55 -9.18 27.81
N MET A 413 -6.86 -8.12 27.38
CA MET A 413 -6.33 -7.07 28.26
C MET A 413 -7.43 -6.30 29.00
N LEU A 414 -8.58 -6.04 28.35
CA LEU A 414 -9.72 -5.43 29.00
C LEU A 414 -10.36 -6.34 30.06
N SER A 415 -10.33 -7.67 29.85
CA SER A 415 -10.86 -8.64 30.83
C SER A 415 -9.96 -8.83 32.05
N LEU A 416 -8.65 -8.63 31.89
CA LEU A 416 -7.65 -8.81 32.93
C LEU A 416 -7.37 -7.53 33.72
N LEU A 417 -7.82 -6.37 33.21
CA LEU A 417 -7.65 -5.07 33.83
C LEU A 417 -8.31 -5.01 35.22
N VAL A 418 -7.57 -4.52 36.21
CA VAL A 418 -8.03 -4.35 37.58
C VAL A 418 -8.28 -2.87 37.85
N VAL A 419 -9.56 -2.51 38.04
CA VAL A 419 -9.98 -1.19 38.52
C VAL A 419 -11.14 -1.41 39.49
N ASP A 420 -11.02 -0.93 40.73
CA ASP A 420 -12.12 -0.91 41.68
C ASP A 420 -13.12 0.20 41.33
N VAL A 421 -14.17 -0.17 40.60
CA VAL A 421 -15.27 0.73 40.22
C VAL A 421 -16.06 1.21 41.45
N GLY A 422 -15.98 0.49 42.58
CA GLY A 422 -16.59 0.89 43.85
C GLY A 422 -15.86 2.05 44.53
N ASN A 423 -14.63 2.37 44.10
CA ASN A 423 -13.80 3.43 44.65
C ASN A 423 -13.67 4.62 43.66
N PRO A 424 -14.41 5.72 43.84
CA PRO A 424 -14.39 6.87 42.93
C PRO A 424 -13.01 7.51 42.77
N GLU A 425 -12.17 7.45 43.80
CA GLU A 425 -10.82 8.01 43.76
C GLU A 425 -9.90 7.19 42.85
N GLU A 426 -10.05 5.86 42.85
CA GLU A 426 -9.32 4.96 41.97
C GLU A 426 -9.74 5.16 40.51
N VAL A 427 -11.04 5.21 40.23
CA VAL A 427 -11.56 5.50 38.88
C VAL A 427 -11.05 6.86 38.37
N ARG A 428 -10.99 7.87 39.24
CA ARG A 428 -10.46 9.20 38.89
C ARG A 428 -8.97 9.16 38.57
N LEU A 429 -8.17 8.42 39.35
CA LEU A 429 -6.74 8.24 39.08
C LEU A 429 -6.52 7.46 37.79
N PHE A 430 -7.30 6.39 37.57
CA PHE A 430 -7.31 5.63 36.32
C PHE A 430 -7.62 6.54 35.13
N SER A 431 -8.68 7.36 35.18
CA SER A 431 -9.00 8.31 34.11
C SER A 431 -7.87 9.29 33.78
N LYS A 432 -7.18 9.81 34.81
CA LYS A 432 -6.02 10.69 34.62
C LYS A 432 -4.84 9.95 34.00
N GLY A 433 -4.53 8.76 34.50
CA GLY A 433 -3.48 7.91 33.96
C GLY A 433 -3.76 7.48 32.52
N PHE A 434 -5.02 7.16 32.21
CA PHE A 434 -5.49 6.83 30.87
C PHE A 434 -5.26 8.00 29.90
N LEU A 435 -5.61 9.22 30.28
CA LEU A 435 -5.34 10.41 29.48
C LEU A 435 -3.83 10.58 29.20
N VAL A 436 -3.00 10.36 30.22
CA VAL A 436 -1.53 10.44 30.12
C VAL A 436 -0.96 9.35 29.20
N ALA A 437 -1.49 8.12 29.25
CA ALA A 437 -1.11 7.06 28.34
C ALA A 437 -1.58 7.36 26.90
N LEU A 438 -2.80 7.86 26.74
CA LEU A 438 -3.39 8.21 25.44
C LEU A 438 -2.54 9.25 24.68
N VAL A 439 -2.12 10.32 25.36
CA VAL A 439 -1.28 11.36 24.73
C VAL A 439 0.13 10.87 24.38
N GLN A 440 0.63 9.83 25.05
CA GLN A 440 1.93 9.22 24.74
C GLN A 440 1.86 8.27 23.56
N VAL A 441 0.74 7.57 23.40
CA VAL A 441 0.53 6.55 22.35
C VAL A 441 0.01 7.15 21.04
N MET A 442 -0.93 8.11 21.12
CA MET A 442 -1.60 8.69 19.96
C MET A 442 -0.65 9.15 18.85
N PRO A 443 0.50 9.80 19.11
CA PRO A 443 1.41 10.23 18.05
C PRO A 443 1.98 9.08 17.22
N TRP A 444 2.10 7.87 17.78
CA TRP A 444 2.74 6.71 17.15
C TRP A 444 1.75 5.72 16.52
N CYS A 445 0.47 6.00 16.66
CA CYS A 445 -0.59 5.18 16.10
C CYS A 445 -0.66 5.37 14.58
N SER A 446 -0.78 4.27 13.85
CA SER A 446 -1.39 4.30 12.53
C SER A 446 -2.90 4.56 12.61
N PRO A 447 -3.58 4.82 11.49
CA PRO A 447 -5.05 4.88 11.48
C PRO A 447 -5.72 3.62 12.06
N LYS A 448 -5.23 2.40 11.75
CA LYS A 448 -5.79 1.15 12.30
C LYS A 448 -5.53 1.02 13.81
N ASP A 449 -4.32 1.31 14.29
CA ASP A 449 -4.00 1.30 15.73
C ASP A 449 -4.94 2.26 16.49
N TRP A 450 -5.16 3.46 15.92
CA TRP A 450 -6.05 4.47 16.50
C TRP A 450 -7.52 4.02 16.54
N GLN A 451 -7.99 3.30 15.51
CA GLN A 451 -9.34 2.72 15.51
C GLN A 451 -9.52 1.71 16.65
N TYR A 452 -8.52 0.86 16.93
CA TYR A 452 -8.57 -0.07 18.06
C TYR A 452 -8.65 0.69 19.40
N LEU A 453 -7.85 1.74 19.58
CA LEU A 453 -7.90 2.57 20.79
C LEU A 453 -9.22 3.32 20.94
N HIS A 454 -9.78 3.81 19.84
CA HIS A 454 -11.08 4.46 19.85
C HIS A 454 -12.18 3.49 20.33
N GLN A 455 -12.19 2.26 19.80
CA GLN A 455 -13.14 1.22 20.23
C GLN A 455 -12.91 0.81 21.69
N LEU A 456 -11.66 0.64 22.12
CA LEU A 456 -11.31 0.36 23.51
C LEU A 456 -11.84 1.47 24.45
N THR A 457 -11.64 2.72 24.07
CA THR A 457 -12.10 3.89 24.84
C THR A 457 -13.62 3.87 25.01
N ARG A 458 -14.36 3.58 23.93
CA ARG A 458 -15.83 3.41 24.00
C ARG A 458 -16.23 2.31 24.97
N ARG A 459 -15.59 1.14 24.89
CA ARG A 459 -15.84 0.01 25.82
C ARG A 459 -15.55 0.35 27.28
N LEU A 460 -14.51 1.15 27.55
CA LEU A 460 -14.20 1.62 28.90
C LEU A 460 -15.27 2.59 29.44
N LEU A 461 -15.77 3.50 28.61
CA LEU A 461 -16.87 4.40 28.96
C LEU A 461 -18.18 3.62 29.21
N GLU A 462 -18.49 2.65 28.34
CA GLU A 462 -19.64 1.74 28.47
C GLU A 462 -19.64 0.98 29.78
N LYS A 463 -18.48 0.40 30.13
CA LYS A 463 -18.29 -0.34 31.38
C LYS A 463 -18.09 0.57 32.61
N GLN A 464 -18.12 1.89 32.44
CA GLN A 464 -17.89 2.89 33.49
C GLN A 464 -16.52 2.75 34.19
N LEU A 465 -15.55 2.12 33.53
CA LEU A 465 -14.17 2.01 34.00
C LEU A 465 -13.41 3.32 33.77
N LEU A 466 -13.80 4.06 32.73
CA LEU A 466 -13.27 5.39 32.43
C LEU A 466 -14.32 6.45 32.74
N HIS A 467 -13.97 7.39 33.61
CA HIS A 467 -14.80 8.56 33.88
C HIS A 467 -14.33 9.78 33.06
N VAL A 468 -15.23 10.30 32.24
CA VAL A 468 -15.10 11.60 31.56
C VAL A 468 -16.42 12.37 31.74
N PRO A 469 -16.40 13.67 32.07
CA PRO A 469 -17.62 14.46 32.21
C PRO A 469 -18.27 14.72 30.84
N TYR A 470 -19.59 14.94 30.82
CA TYR A 470 -20.33 15.27 29.59
C TYR A 470 -20.07 16.69 29.06
N SER A 471 -19.56 17.59 29.90
CA SER A 471 -19.21 18.96 29.51
C SER A 471 -18.10 19.53 30.38
N LEU A 472 -17.44 20.59 29.88
CA LEU A 472 -16.22 21.17 30.44
C LEU A 472 -16.44 22.48 31.22
N GLU A 473 -17.66 22.76 31.71
CA GLU A 473 -18.08 24.02 32.38
C GLU A 473 -18.78 25.06 31.48
N TYR A 474 -19.01 24.80 30.18
CA TYR A 474 -19.70 25.76 29.28
C TYR A 474 -21.20 25.93 29.50
N ILE A 475 -21.77 25.33 30.54
CA ILE A 475 -23.22 25.27 30.72
C ILE A 475 -23.55 25.42 32.21
N GLN A 476 -23.76 26.67 32.63
CA GLN A 476 -24.33 26.99 33.95
C GLN A 476 -25.83 26.65 34.04
N PHE A 477 -26.47 26.32 32.92
CA PHE A 477 -27.85 25.86 32.83
C PHE A 477 -27.88 24.53 32.13
N VAL A 478 -27.70 23.42 32.85
CA VAL A 478 -28.00 22.10 32.30
C VAL A 478 -29.42 22.20 31.73
N PRO A 479 -29.60 22.22 30.40
CA PRO A 479 -30.94 22.38 29.86
C PRO A 479 -31.71 21.11 30.25
N LEU A 480 -33.03 21.17 30.30
CA LEU A 480 -33.92 20.05 30.61
C LEU A 480 -33.81 18.86 29.60
N LEU A 481 -32.72 18.80 28.82
CA LEU A 481 -32.41 17.83 27.78
C LEU A 481 -31.90 16.51 28.37
N ASN A 482 -32.30 15.41 27.75
CA ASN A 482 -31.83 14.09 28.11
C ASN A 482 -30.56 13.76 27.32
N LEU A 483 -29.39 14.10 27.85
CA LEU A 483 -28.11 13.84 27.18
C LEU A 483 -27.65 12.38 27.22
N LYS A 484 -28.37 11.49 27.92
CA LYS A 484 -27.99 10.06 28.05
C LYS A 484 -27.78 9.34 26.71
N PRO A 485 -28.60 9.57 25.64
CA PRO A 485 -28.39 8.92 24.35
C PRO A 485 -27.06 9.30 23.68
N PHE A 486 -26.50 10.47 23.99
CA PHE A 486 -25.26 10.99 23.41
C PHE A 486 -24.11 11.04 24.43
N ALA A 487 -24.25 10.31 25.54
CA ALA A 487 -23.31 10.30 26.65
C ALA A 487 -21.88 10.02 26.18
N GLN A 488 -21.68 8.97 25.37
CA GLN A 488 -20.37 8.55 24.91
C GLN A 488 -19.75 9.55 23.94
N GLU A 489 -20.54 10.10 23.03
CA GLU A 489 -20.14 11.05 22.00
C GLU A 489 -19.64 12.33 22.67
N LEU A 490 -20.38 12.84 23.66
CA LEU A 490 -19.95 13.99 24.46
C LEU A 490 -18.68 13.68 25.25
N GLN A 491 -18.61 12.52 25.91
CA GLN A 491 -17.42 12.10 26.67
C GLN A 491 -16.18 11.98 25.79
N LEU A 492 -16.28 11.37 24.61
CA LEU A 492 -15.17 11.26 23.66
C LEU A 492 -14.70 12.64 23.20
N SER A 493 -15.64 13.52 22.85
CA SER A 493 -15.34 14.90 22.44
C SER A 493 -14.58 15.66 23.54
N VAL A 494 -15.01 15.52 24.79
CA VAL A 494 -14.34 16.11 25.96
C VAL A 494 -12.95 15.49 26.18
N LEU A 495 -12.82 14.17 26.08
CA LEU A 495 -11.55 13.47 26.25
C LEU A 495 -10.52 13.95 25.23
N PHE A 496 -10.90 14.08 23.96
CA PHE A 496 -10.01 14.59 22.92
C PHE A 496 -9.60 16.04 23.17
N LEU A 497 -10.53 16.91 23.59
CA LEU A 497 -10.16 18.26 23.97
C LEU A 497 -9.15 18.27 25.14
N ARG A 498 -9.36 17.44 26.18
CA ARG A 498 -8.41 17.32 27.29
C ARG A 498 -7.04 16.80 26.84
N ALA A 499 -7.01 15.85 25.90
CA ALA A 499 -5.78 15.32 25.33
C ALA A 499 -4.98 16.43 24.61
N PHE A 500 -5.63 17.21 23.76
CA PHE A 500 -4.98 18.33 23.07
C PHE A 500 -4.62 19.48 24.01
N GLN A 501 -5.42 19.77 25.04
CA GLN A 501 -5.03 20.73 26.09
C GLN A 501 -3.74 20.31 26.80
N PHE A 502 -3.58 19.00 27.08
CA PHE A 502 -2.37 18.47 27.68
C PHE A 502 -1.17 18.56 26.71
N LEU A 503 -1.35 18.13 25.47
CA LEU A 503 -0.30 18.11 24.45
C LEU A 503 0.17 19.51 24.04
N CYS A 504 -0.74 20.47 23.94
CA CYS A 504 -0.42 21.86 23.62
C CYS A 504 0.08 22.66 24.84
N SER A 505 0.18 22.04 26.01
CA SER A 505 0.77 22.68 27.19
C SER A 505 2.25 23.00 26.96
N GLN A 506 2.79 23.93 27.75
CA GLN A 506 4.20 24.34 27.65
C GLN A 506 5.18 23.17 27.79
N SER A 507 4.81 22.13 28.54
CA SER A 507 5.63 20.94 28.77
C SER A 507 5.74 20.03 27.54
N CYS A 508 4.72 20.04 26.67
CA CYS A 508 4.57 19.06 25.59
C CYS A 508 4.58 19.67 24.17
N ARG A 509 4.46 20.99 24.04
CA ARG A 509 4.38 21.70 22.74
C ARG A 509 5.52 21.40 21.75
N ASN A 510 6.68 20.96 22.25
CA ASN A 510 7.86 20.64 21.44
C ASN A 510 8.11 19.12 21.30
N TRP A 511 7.17 18.27 21.73
CA TRP A 511 7.33 16.81 21.66
C TRP A 511 7.29 16.27 20.23
N LEU A 512 6.64 16.98 19.32
CA LEU A 512 6.44 16.53 17.95
C LEU A 512 6.87 17.60 16.94
N PRO A 513 7.42 17.17 15.80
CA PRO A 513 7.60 18.05 14.66
C PRO A 513 6.23 18.39 14.03
N ILE A 514 6.21 19.34 13.10
CA ILE A 514 4.97 19.81 12.46
C ILE A 514 4.21 18.69 11.73
N GLU A 515 4.92 17.72 11.14
CA GLU A 515 4.28 16.57 10.50
C GLU A 515 3.62 15.64 11.52
N GLY A 516 4.18 15.55 12.74
CA GLY A 516 3.58 14.81 13.85
C GLY A 516 2.28 15.44 14.30
N TRP A 517 2.25 16.77 14.45
CA TRP A 517 1.01 17.50 14.74
C TRP A 517 -0.04 17.33 13.63
N SER A 518 0.38 17.38 12.36
CA SER A 518 -0.51 17.13 11.22
C SER A 518 -1.13 15.74 11.29
N HIS A 519 -0.34 14.72 11.62
CA HIS A 519 -0.80 13.34 11.81
C HIS A 519 -1.85 13.23 12.93
N MET A 520 -1.57 13.80 14.10
CA MET A 520 -2.50 13.77 15.23
C MET A 520 -3.83 14.48 14.90
N VAL A 521 -3.77 15.59 14.19
CA VAL A 521 -4.97 16.30 13.72
C VAL A 521 -5.78 15.42 12.77
N LYS A 522 -5.15 14.68 11.85
CA LYS A 522 -5.85 13.72 10.97
C LYS A 522 -6.56 12.64 11.77
N LEU A 523 -5.90 12.04 12.77
CA LEU A 523 -6.49 11.03 13.66
C LEU A 523 -7.70 11.60 14.43
N LEU A 524 -7.56 12.81 14.97
CA LEU A 524 -8.66 13.51 15.65
C LEU A 524 -9.84 13.77 14.71
N CYS A 525 -9.59 14.31 13.52
CA CYS A 525 -10.63 14.58 12.54
C CYS A 525 -11.39 13.30 12.16
N SER A 526 -10.68 12.19 11.93
CA SER A 526 -11.32 10.90 11.65
C SER A 526 -12.23 10.44 12.81
N SER A 527 -11.77 10.55 14.07
CA SER A 527 -12.61 10.22 15.23
C SER A 527 -13.84 11.10 15.34
N LEU A 528 -13.70 12.41 15.11
CA LEU A 528 -14.80 13.35 15.22
C LEU A 528 -15.80 13.20 14.06
N THR A 529 -15.36 12.88 12.84
CA THR A 529 -16.26 12.53 11.74
C THR A 529 -17.07 11.27 12.08
N ASN A 530 -16.44 10.21 12.59
CA ASN A 530 -17.15 9.00 13.04
C ASN A 530 -18.14 9.29 14.18
N LEU A 531 -17.81 10.24 15.06
CA LEU A 531 -18.71 10.71 16.11
C LEU A 531 -19.94 11.42 15.51
N LEU A 532 -19.78 12.29 14.51
CA LEU A 532 -20.90 12.94 13.83
C LEU A 532 -21.81 11.92 13.15
N ASP A 533 -21.24 10.89 12.50
CA ASP A 533 -22.02 9.80 11.92
C ASP A 533 -22.79 9.00 12.98
N SER A 534 -22.17 8.78 14.16
CA SER A 534 -22.85 8.14 15.30
C SER A 534 -24.03 8.97 15.81
N VAL A 535 -23.90 10.31 15.88
CA VAL A 535 -25.00 11.21 16.26
C VAL A 535 -26.15 11.12 15.26
N ARG A 536 -25.87 11.14 13.94
CA ARG A 536 -26.87 10.96 12.88
C ARG A 536 -27.57 9.60 12.98
N LEU A 537 -26.83 8.54 13.33
CA LEU A 537 -27.39 7.20 13.51
C LEU A 537 -28.31 7.12 14.74
N ILE A 538 -27.90 7.68 15.88
CA ILE A 538 -28.73 7.73 17.11
C ILE A 538 -30.01 8.51 16.84
N GLN A 539 -29.94 9.60 16.07
CA GLN A 539 -31.10 10.37 15.66
C GLN A 539 -32.08 9.57 14.79
N SER A 540 -31.60 8.68 13.92
CA SER A 540 -32.43 7.91 12.98
C SER A 540 -32.92 6.55 13.51
N VAL A 541 -32.22 5.93 14.47
CA VAL A 541 -32.46 4.55 14.94
C VAL A 541 -32.77 4.48 16.46
N GLY A 542 -32.96 5.61 17.14
CA GLY A 542 -32.98 5.70 18.61
C GLY A 542 -33.76 4.58 19.35
N PRO A 543 -33.21 3.98 20.43
CA PRO A 543 -33.72 2.76 21.10
C PRO A 543 -35.00 2.93 21.93
N TRP A 544 -35.80 3.96 21.65
CA TRP A 544 -37.07 4.25 22.32
C TRP A 544 -38.30 3.97 21.43
N ALA A 545 -38.10 3.17 20.38
CA ALA A 545 -39.11 2.65 19.45
C ALA A 545 -40.15 1.69 20.09
N GLN A 546 -40.30 1.69 21.42
CA GLN A 546 -41.41 1.07 22.13
C GLN A 546 -42.16 2.14 22.95
N GLY A 547 -42.82 3.06 22.25
CA GLY A 547 -43.98 3.78 22.80
C GLY A 547 -43.78 5.21 23.29
N GLN A 548 -42.62 5.84 23.11
CA GLN A 548 -42.46 7.30 23.29
C GLN A 548 -41.70 7.92 22.12
N ASP A 549 -42.42 8.59 21.22
CA ASP A 549 -41.85 9.51 20.23
C ASP A 549 -41.20 10.69 20.97
N GLN A 550 -39.92 10.57 21.34
CA GLN A 550 -39.12 11.71 21.80
C GLN A 550 -38.20 12.17 20.67
N ASP A 551 -38.47 13.38 20.19
CA ASP A 551 -37.63 14.11 19.24
C ASP A 551 -36.28 14.49 19.90
N LEU A 552 -35.18 13.87 19.45
CA LEU A 552 -33.81 14.12 19.94
C LEU A 552 -33.11 15.29 19.22
N THR A 553 -33.86 16.13 18.51
CA THR A 553 -33.31 17.24 17.73
C THR A 553 -32.53 18.23 18.61
N GLN A 554 -33.07 18.61 19.77
CA GLN A 554 -32.41 19.59 20.66
C GLN A 554 -31.12 19.02 21.27
N GLU A 555 -31.14 17.77 21.72
CA GLU A 555 -29.97 17.04 22.19
C GLU A 555 -28.88 16.95 21.11
N SER A 556 -29.27 16.68 19.86
CA SER A 556 -28.33 16.56 18.74
C SER A 556 -27.72 17.92 18.37
N LEU A 557 -28.52 19.00 18.33
CA LEU A 557 -28.04 20.38 18.15
C LEU A 557 -27.05 20.79 19.24
N PHE A 558 -27.33 20.39 20.48
CA PHE A 558 -26.44 20.59 21.60
C PHE A 558 -25.10 19.85 21.40
N VAL A 559 -25.11 18.59 20.97
CA VAL A 559 -23.88 17.83 20.69
C VAL A 559 -23.06 18.51 19.59
N TYR A 560 -23.68 18.90 18.47
CA TYR A 560 -22.98 19.62 17.40
C TYR A 560 -22.35 20.92 17.90
N THR A 561 -23.07 21.67 18.76
CA THR A 561 -22.55 22.90 19.37
C THR A 561 -21.32 22.61 20.23
N GLN A 562 -21.37 21.60 21.10
CA GLN A 562 -20.23 21.21 21.95
C GLN A 562 -19.02 20.78 21.12
N VAL A 563 -19.22 19.89 20.14
CA VAL A 563 -18.13 19.41 19.26
C VAL A 563 -17.52 20.57 18.48
N PHE A 564 -18.33 21.50 17.96
CA PHE A 564 -17.85 22.71 17.29
C PHE A 564 -16.95 23.54 18.21
N CYS A 565 -17.39 23.79 19.46
CA CYS A 565 -16.60 24.53 20.44
C CYS A 565 -15.25 23.83 20.73
N HIS A 566 -15.26 22.51 20.89
CA HIS A 566 -14.04 21.74 21.14
C HIS A 566 -13.08 21.80 19.96
N VAL A 567 -13.56 21.66 18.72
CA VAL A 567 -12.74 21.80 17.51
C VAL A 567 -12.09 23.17 17.44
N LEU A 568 -12.84 24.25 17.66
CA LEU A 568 -12.29 25.61 17.62
C LEU A 568 -11.28 25.87 18.75
N HIS A 569 -11.50 25.33 19.96
CA HIS A 569 -10.50 25.41 21.03
C HIS A 569 -9.20 24.69 20.66
N ILE A 570 -9.30 23.49 20.09
CA ILE A 570 -8.11 22.76 19.63
C ILE A 570 -7.38 23.55 18.54
N MET A 571 -8.11 24.10 17.56
CA MET A 571 -7.53 24.96 16.53
C MET A 571 -6.82 26.19 17.10
N ALA A 572 -7.34 26.80 18.17
CA ALA A 572 -6.73 27.96 18.80
C ALA A 572 -5.43 27.63 19.56
N MET A 573 -5.26 26.38 19.99
CA MET A 573 -4.05 25.91 20.69
C MET A 573 -2.95 25.41 19.75
N LEU A 574 -3.29 25.07 18.50
CA LEU A 574 -2.38 24.44 17.53
C LEU A 574 -1.69 25.46 16.60
N HIS A 575 -0.61 24.99 15.97
CA HIS A 575 0.06 25.69 14.88
C HIS A 575 -0.87 25.87 13.67
N GLN A 576 -0.88 27.04 13.04
CA GLN A 576 -1.86 27.38 12.00
C GLN A 576 -1.74 26.50 10.76
N GLU A 577 -0.53 26.01 10.47
CA GLU A 577 -0.18 25.17 9.33
C GLU A 577 -0.89 23.81 9.36
N VAL A 578 -1.26 23.32 10.55
CA VAL A 578 -1.91 22.01 10.72
C VAL A 578 -3.43 22.10 10.91
N CYS A 579 -3.99 23.31 11.01
CA CYS A 579 -5.40 23.50 11.36
C CYS A 579 -6.40 23.36 10.19
N GLU A 580 -5.94 23.18 8.94
CA GLU A 580 -6.84 23.09 7.78
C GLU A 580 -7.87 21.95 7.90
N PRO A 581 -7.51 20.70 8.29
CA PRO A 581 -8.49 19.63 8.44
C PRO A 581 -9.54 19.92 9.54
N LEU A 582 -9.15 20.59 10.63
CA LEU A 582 -10.07 20.98 11.70
C LEU A 582 -11.01 22.09 11.26
N TYR A 583 -10.53 23.01 10.43
CA TYR A 583 -11.37 24.05 9.82
C TYR A 583 -12.45 23.45 8.91
N VAL A 584 -12.08 22.49 8.06
CA VAL A 584 -13.03 21.76 7.22
C VAL A 584 -14.06 21.02 8.08
N LEU A 585 -13.62 20.34 9.14
CA LEU A 585 -14.51 19.65 10.08
C LEU A 585 -15.46 20.62 10.79
N ALA A 586 -14.99 21.80 11.22
CA ALA A 586 -15.83 22.83 11.82
C ALA A 586 -16.95 23.29 10.86
N LEU A 587 -16.64 23.44 9.57
CA LEU A 587 -17.64 23.73 8.55
C LEU A 587 -18.63 22.57 8.38
N GLU A 588 -18.18 21.32 8.40
CA GLU A 588 -19.06 20.15 8.32
C GLU A 588 -20.03 20.11 9.52
N ILE A 589 -19.54 20.35 10.74
CA ILE A 589 -20.36 20.40 11.96
C ILE A 589 -21.45 21.47 11.81
N LEU A 590 -21.10 22.67 11.34
CA LEU A 590 -22.08 23.74 11.09
C LEU A 590 -23.11 23.34 10.01
N THR A 591 -22.72 22.58 8.98
CA THR A 591 -23.69 22.05 8.00
C THR A 591 -24.64 21.04 8.63
N CYS A 592 -24.14 20.17 9.52
CA CYS A 592 -24.98 19.22 10.27
C CYS A 592 -25.99 19.98 11.15
N TYR A 593 -25.49 20.99 11.87
CA TYR A 593 -26.29 21.87 12.70
C TYR A 593 -27.38 22.58 11.90
N GLU A 594 -27.01 23.24 10.80
CA GLU A 594 -27.92 23.97 9.93
C GLU A 594 -29.02 23.07 9.37
N THR A 595 -28.65 21.90 8.85
CA THR A 595 -29.58 20.93 8.26
C THR A 595 -30.61 20.49 9.29
N LEU A 596 -30.16 20.20 10.52
CA LEU A 596 -31.03 19.77 11.60
C LEU A 596 -31.90 20.92 12.13
N SER A 597 -31.33 22.11 12.33
CA SER A 597 -32.03 23.28 12.85
C SER A 597 -33.21 23.70 11.96
N LYS A 598 -33.06 23.61 10.62
CA LYS A 598 -34.13 23.90 9.66
C LYS A 598 -35.34 22.97 9.76
N THR A 599 -35.15 21.77 10.28
CA THR A 599 -36.22 20.76 10.42
C THR A 599 -37.00 20.87 11.74
N ASN A 600 -36.59 21.75 12.66
CA ASN A 600 -37.20 21.92 13.98
C ASN A 600 -38.44 22.84 13.94
N PRO A 601 -39.65 22.33 14.20
CA PRO A 601 -40.90 23.09 14.06
C PRO A 601 -41.25 23.98 15.28
N SER A 602 -40.40 24.09 16.29
CA SER A 602 -40.74 24.78 17.55
C SER A 602 -40.88 26.31 17.39
N VAL A 603 -41.91 26.89 18.02
CA VAL A 603 -42.26 28.33 17.97
C VAL A 603 -41.34 29.19 18.86
N SER A 604 -40.64 28.58 19.83
CA SER A 604 -39.61 29.20 20.68
C SER A 604 -38.24 29.38 19.97
N SER A 605 -38.14 28.98 18.71
CA SER A 605 -36.88 28.79 17.97
C SER A 605 -36.16 30.08 17.59
N LEU A 606 -36.86 31.21 17.37
CA LEU A 606 -36.21 32.42 16.84
C LEU A 606 -35.22 33.05 17.83
N LEU A 607 -35.62 33.24 19.09
CA LEU A 607 -34.73 33.80 20.12
C LEU A 607 -33.60 32.82 20.47
N GLN A 608 -33.92 31.53 20.58
CA GLN A 608 -32.94 30.48 20.83
C GLN A 608 -31.87 30.46 19.73
N LYS A 609 -32.29 30.50 18.47
CA LYS A 609 -31.40 30.54 17.30
C LYS A 609 -30.53 31.78 17.26
N VAL A 610 -31.06 32.96 17.59
CA VAL A 610 -30.26 34.20 17.68
C VAL A 610 -29.21 34.11 18.80
N ASN A 611 -29.58 33.57 19.97
CA ASN A 611 -28.65 33.37 21.07
C ASN A 611 -27.55 32.35 20.72
N GLU A 612 -27.90 31.25 20.06
CA GLU A 612 -26.97 30.24 19.58
C GLU A 612 -26.03 30.80 18.50
N GLN A 613 -26.55 31.55 17.52
CA GLN A 613 -25.74 32.25 16.52
C GLN A 613 -24.75 33.22 17.17
N HIS A 614 -25.20 34.01 18.15
CA HIS A 614 -24.33 34.93 18.89
C HIS A 614 -23.23 34.18 19.65
N PHE A 615 -23.58 33.10 20.34
CA PHE A 615 -22.63 32.26 21.06
C PHE A 615 -21.58 31.63 20.12
N LEU A 616 -22.03 30.99 19.03
CA LEU A 616 -21.15 30.37 18.04
C LEU A 616 -20.24 31.41 17.37
N SER A 617 -20.77 32.60 17.09
CA SER A 617 -20.00 33.71 16.53
C SER A 617 -18.91 34.17 17.49
N SER A 618 -19.23 34.34 18.78
CA SER A 618 -18.27 34.74 19.81
C SER A 618 -17.09 33.76 19.94
N ILE A 619 -17.33 32.46 19.73
CA ILE A 619 -16.25 31.47 19.72
C ILE A 619 -15.43 31.56 18.42
N ALA A 620 -16.11 31.66 17.28
CA ALA A 620 -15.46 31.76 15.96
C ALA A 620 -14.58 33.02 15.80
N GLU A 621 -14.88 34.09 16.53
CA GLU A 621 -14.10 35.34 16.52
C GLU A 621 -12.62 35.15 16.90
N ASN A 622 -12.32 34.13 17.71
CA ASN A 622 -10.97 33.84 18.21
C ASN A 622 -10.07 33.11 17.20
N ILE A 623 -10.59 32.76 16.01
CA ILE A 623 -9.83 32.03 14.99
C ILE A 623 -8.90 32.96 14.21
N SER A 624 -7.64 32.53 14.07
CA SER A 624 -6.50 33.37 13.66
C SER A 624 -5.96 33.12 12.24
N PRO A 625 -6.78 32.67 11.27
CA PRO A 625 -6.80 33.39 9.98
C PRO A 625 -8.09 34.16 9.74
N LYS A 626 -7.97 35.43 9.29
CA LYS A 626 -9.13 36.31 9.06
C LYS A 626 -10.11 35.73 8.04
N GLU A 627 -9.61 35.10 6.98
CA GLU A 627 -10.42 34.46 5.94
C GLU A 627 -11.25 33.31 6.49
N ARG A 628 -10.61 32.34 7.18
CA ARG A 628 -11.28 31.21 7.84
C ARG A 628 -12.34 31.71 8.84
N ARG A 629 -12.00 32.71 9.65
CA ARG A 629 -12.94 33.35 10.57
C ARG A 629 -14.14 33.96 9.84
N GLN A 630 -13.91 34.71 8.76
CA GLN A 630 -14.98 35.34 7.97
C GLN A 630 -15.92 34.29 7.37
N THR A 631 -15.39 33.19 6.83
CA THR A 631 -16.21 32.10 6.30
C THR A 631 -17.04 31.41 7.38
N LEU A 632 -16.46 31.15 8.56
CA LEU A 632 -17.21 30.60 9.69
C LEU A 632 -18.33 31.54 10.13
N LEU A 633 -18.04 32.83 10.31
CA LEU A 633 -19.04 33.82 10.70
C LEU A 633 -20.16 33.97 9.66
N GLN A 634 -19.80 33.97 8.37
CA GLN A 634 -20.78 34.00 7.28
C GLN A 634 -21.67 32.76 7.28
N LYS A 635 -21.10 31.57 7.53
CA LYS A 635 -21.88 30.34 7.65
C LYS A 635 -22.80 30.39 8.87
N ILE A 636 -22.33 30.93 9.99
CA ILE A 636 -23.12 31.09 11.21
C ILE A 636 -24.29 32.05 11.01
N SER A 637 -24.10 33.14 10.27
CA SER A 637 -25.18 34.10 9.99
C SER A 637 -26.24 33.58 9.01
N ASN A 638 -25.93 32.55 8.23
CA ASN A 638 -26.76 32.10 7.11
C ASN A 638 -27.75 30.98 7.46
N PHE A 639 -27.52 30.24 8.55
CA PHE A 639 -28.49 29.23 8.99
C PHE A 639 -29.62 29.85 9.78
#